data_AF-A0A1M2VTG4-F1
#
_entry.id   AF-A0A1M2VTG4-F1
#
_cell.length_a   1.000
_cell.length_b   1.000
_cell.length_c   1.000
_cell.angle_alpha   90.00
_cell.angle_beta   90.00
_cell.angle_gamma   90.00
#
_symmetry.space_group_name_H-M   'P 1'
#
loop_
_entity.id
_entity.type
_entity.pdbx_description
1 polymer ?
#
loop_
_entity_poly.entity_id
_entity_poly.type
_entity_poly.pdbx_seq_one_letter_code
_entity_poly.pdbx_strand_id
1 'polypeptide(L)'
;MSLRHRPAHEDEDASALRLGPEFNNAGCLLISEVRYLLEHRPSEKAAPDTSVYKKTLEYVKTFAKFDKPEAAAAIRDLVKVDDDKLQPLLDEIQTMRKFQS
;
A
#
# COMPACT_ATOMS: atom_id res chain seq x y z
N MET A 1 -25.56 1.95 -36.97
CA MET A 1 -24.26 1.87 -36.27
C MET A 1 -24.57 1.89 -34.78
N SER A 2 -24.50 0.74 -34.11
CA SER A 2 -24.83 0.62 -32.68
C SER A 2 -23.68 1.22 -31.87
N LEU A 3 -23.94 2.33 -31.18
CA LEU A 3 -23.07 2.88 -30.15
C LEU A 3 -22.92 1.78 -29.10
N ARG A 4 -21.74 1.15 -29.03
CA ARG A 4 -21.39 0.25 -27.93
C ARG A 4 -21.59 1.04 -26.65
N HIS A 5 -22.66 0.71 -25.94
CA HIS A 5 -22.89 1.09 -24.56
C HIS A 5 -21.61 0.71 -23.82
N ARG A 6 -20.82 1.71 -23.44
CA ARG A 6 -19.84 1.55 -22.38
C ARG A 6 -20.68 1.04 -21.21
N PRO A 7 -20.46 -0.19 -20.70
CA PRO A 7 -21.20 -0.64 -19.54
C PRO A 7 -21.06 0.47 -18.51
N ALA A 8 -22.18 0.89 -17.93
CA ALA A 8 -22.16 1.79 -16.78
C ALA A 8 -21.13 1.19 -15.83
N HIS A 9 -20.00 1.87 -15.68
CA HIS A 9 -19.01 1.49 -14.71
C HIS A 9 -19.80 1.46 -13.40
N GLU A 10 -19.84 0.31 -12.74
CA GLU A 10 -20.41 0.26 -11.40
C GLU A 10 -19.80 1.43 -10.61
N ASP A 11 -20.63 2.16 -9.88
CA ASP A 11 -20.19 3.38 -9.20
C ASP A 11 -19.12 3.02 -8.16
N GLU A 12 -17.83 2.95 -8.50
CA GLU A 12 -16.80 2.61 -7.53
C GLU A 12 -16.73 3.67 -6.42
N ASP A 13 -16.69 3.23 -5.15
CA ASP A 13 -16.61 4.08 -3.97
C ASP A 13 -15.69 3.43 -2.92
N ALA A 14 -14.46 3.94 -2.84
CA ALA A 14 -13.46 3.48 -1.88
C ALA A 14 -13.87 3.73 -0.42
N SER A 15 -14.71 4.74 -0.13
CA SER A 15 -15.19 5.01 1.22
C SER A 15 -16.20 3.97 1.71
N ALA A 16 -16.91 3.34 0.78
CA ALA A 16 -17.83 2.23 1.01
C ALA A 16 -17.21 0.85 0.75
N LEU A 17 -15.88 0.78 0.57
CA LEU A 17 -15.15 -0.45 0.20
C LEU A 17 -15.64 -1.11 -1.10
N ARG A 18 -16.26 -0.32 -2.00
CA ARG A 18 -16.77 -0.79 -3.29
C ARG A 18 -15.75 -0.45 -4.38
N LEU A 19 -14.80 -1.36 -4.60
CA LEU A 19 -13.82 -1.27 -5.69
C LEU A 19 -14.28 -2.10 -6.89
N GLY A 20 -13.56 -1.98 -8.01
CA GLY A 20 -13.77 -2.83 -9.19
C GLY A 20 -13.59 -4.33 -8.87
N PRO A 21 -14.27 -5.23 -9.61
CA PRO A 21 -14.27 -6.67 -9.33
C PRO A 21 -12.89 -7.32 -9.36
N GLU A 22 -11.92 -6.74 -10.06
CA GLU A 22 -10.52 -7.16 -10.09
C GLU A 22 -9.79 -6.99 -8.74
N PHE A 23 -10.34 -6.18 -7.82
CA PHE A 23 -9.73 -5.91 -6.50
C PHE A 23 -10.35 -6.73 -5.36
N ASN A 24 -11.43 -7.48 -5.59
CA ASN A 24 -12.12 -8.25 -4.55
C ASN A 24 -11.22 -9.26 -3.81
N ASN A 25 -10.20 -9.78 -4.50
CA ASN A 25 -9.22 -10.72 -3.94
C ASN A 25 -7.78 -10.19 -4.05
N ALA A 26 -7.59 -8.92 -4.41
CA ALA A 26 -6.28 -8.33 -4.52
C ALA A 26 -5.73 -7.99 -3.13
N GLY A 27 -4.49 -8.38 -2.85
CA GLY A 27 -3.79 -7.93 -1.65
C GLY A 27 -3.35 -6.47 -1.79
N CYS A 28 -3.52 -5.68 -0.73
CA CYS A 28 -2.93 -4.35 -0.66
C CYS A 28 -1.46 -4.43 -0.22
N LEU A 29 -0.66 -3.43 -0.59
CA LEU A 29 0.71 -3.23 -0.12
C LEU A 29 0.81 -1.92 0.67
N LEU A 30 1.56 -1.94 1.77
CA LEU A 30 1.95 -0.76 2.53
C LEU A 30 3.01 0.02 1.75
N ILE A 31 3.07 1.35 1.97
CA ILE A 31 4.07 2.22 1.34
C ILE A 31 5.50 1.73 1.63
N SER A 32 5.77 1.29 2.87
CA SER A 32 7.06 0.72 3.27
C SER A 32 7.38 -0.61 2.58
N GLU A 33 6.39 -1.46 2.32
CA GLU A 33 6.59 -2.70 1.56
C GLU A 33 6.92 -2.40 0.09
N VAL A 34 6.23 -1.42 -0.51
CA VAL A 34 6.53 -0.98 -1.87
C VAL A 34 7.96 -0.42 -1.95
N ARG A 35 8.39 0.41 -1.00
CA ARG A 35 9.78 0.89 -0.92
C ARG A 35 10.77 -0.27 -0.89
N TYR A 36 10.57 -1.22 0.02
CA TYR A 36 11.44 -2.39 0.15
C TYR A 36 11.54 -3.16 -1.17
N LEU A 37 10.42 -3.44 -1.83
CA LEU A 37 10.36 -4.16 -3.11
C LEU A 37 11.06 -3.42 -4.25
N LEU A 38 10.98 -2.08 -4.29
CA LEU A 38 11.64 -1.28 -5.30
C LEU A 38 13.16 -1.17 -5.07
N GLU A 39 13.61 -1.16 -3.81
CA GLU A 39 15.03 -1.09 -3.44
C GLU A 39 15.74 -2.44 -3.59
N HIS A 40 15.06 -3.56 -3.31
CA HIS A 40 15.63 -4.91 -3.33
C HIS A 40 15.29 -5.69 -4.60
N ARG A 41 15.04 -4.98 -5.71
CA ARG A 41 14.85 -5.66 -6.99
C ARG A 41 16.09 -6.48 -7.35
N PRO A 42 15.94 -7.72 -7.85
CA PRO A 42 17.07 -8.52 -8.29
C PRO A 42 17.94 -7.75 -9.28
N SER A 43 19.25 -7.75 -9.09
CA SER A 43 20.23 -6.99 -9.88
C SER A 43 20.17 -7.31 -11.39
N GLU A 44 19.74 -8.51 -11.75
CA GLU A 44 19.54 -8.96 -13.13
C GLU A 44 18.37 -8.25 -13.84
N LYS A 45 17.46 -7.64 -13.08
CA LYS A 45 16.34 -6.84 -13.58
C LYS A 45 16.59 -5.38 -13.25
N ALA A 46 17.41 -4.74 -14.10
CA ALA A 46 17.66 -3.30 -14.01
C ALA A 46 16.35 -2.52 -13.78
N ALA A 47 16.41 -1.53 -12.90
CA ALA A 47 15.27 -0.66 -12.62
C ALA A 47 14.76 -0.05 -13.94
N PRO A 48 13.45 -0.13 -14.24
CA PRO A 48 12.91 0.43 -15.47
C PRO A 48 13.15 1.93 -15.49
N ASP A 49 13.77 2.45 -16.55
CA ASP A 49 13.98 3.88 -16.72
C ASP A 49 12.71 4.58 -17.21
N THR A 50 11.70 4.62 -16.34
CA THR A 50 10.39 5.22 -16.63
C THR A 50 10.07 6.34 -15.65
N SER A 51 9.32 7.33 -16.11
CA SER A 51 8.85 8.43 -15.26
C SER A 51 7.98 7.93 -14.10
N VAL A 52 7.17 6.89 -14.34
CA VAL A 52 6.35 6.23 -13.32
C VAL A 52 7.25 5.63 -12.23
N TYR A 53 8.25 4.84 -12.61
CA TYR A 53 9.16 4.23 -11.63
C TYR A 53 9.89 5.27 -10.77
N LYS A 54 10.46 6.30 -11.40
CA LYS A 54 11.18 7.37 -10.69
C LYS A 54 10.29 8.11 -9.69
N LYS A 55 9.09 8.51 -10.12
CA LYS A 55 8.11 9.20 -9.26
C LYS A 55 7.63 8.31 -8.11
N THR A 56 7.36 7.03 -8.39
CA THR A 56 6.94 6.09 -7.34
C THR A 56 8.07 5.88 -6.33
N LEU A 57 9.31 5.68 -6.79
CA LEU A 57 10.47 5.51 -5.91
C LEU A 57 10.69 6.74 -5.01
N GLU A 58 10.57 7.94 -5.58
CA GLU A 58 10.65 9.19 -4.82
C GLU A 58 9.52 9.27 -3.78
N TYR A 59 8.27 9.05 -4.18
CA TYR A 59 7.11 9.09 -3.28
C TYR A 59 7.26 8.12 -2.11
N VAL A 60 7.62 6.86 -2.37
CA VAL A 60 7.75 5.86 -1.30
C VAL A 60 8.95 6.15 -0.40
N LYS A 61 10.02 6.78 -0.90
CA LYS A 61 11.14 7.23 -0.05
C LYS A 61 10.74 8.38 0.86
N THR A 62 9.91 9.31 0.38
CA THR A 62 9.44 10.46 1.17
C THR A 62 8.40 10.04 2.22
N PHE A 63 7.49 9.13 1.90
CA PHE A 63 6.32 8.82 2.73
C PHE A 63 6.35 7.45 3.41
N ALA A 64 7.39 6.63 3.21
CA ALA A 64 7.57 5.41 4.00
C ALA A 64 7.71 5.79 5.47
N LYS A 65 6.73 5.37 6.28
CA LYS A 65 6.69 5.63 7.73
C LYS A 65 7.63 4.72 8.52
N PHE A 66 8.04 3.61 7.91
CA PHE A 66 8.93 2.61 8.50
C PHE A 66 10.05 2.29 7.52
N ASP A 67 11.29 2.38 8.02
CA ASP A 67 12.48 2.02 7.27
C ASP A 67 12.75 0.51 7.27
N LYS A 68 12.27 -0.19 8.31
CA LYS A 68 12.54 -1.62 8.50
C LYS A 68 11.35 -2.49 8.06
N PRO A 69 11.59 -3.53 7.23
CA PRO A 69 10.53 -4.42 6.75
C PRO A 69 9.83 -5.20 7.89
N GLU A 70 10.54 -5.47 9.00
CA GLU A 70 9.98 -6.14 10.18
C GLU A 70 8.89 -5.29 10.85
N ALA A 71 9.06 -3.96 10.86
CA ALA A 71 8.06 -3.05 11.39
C ALA A 71 6.80 -3.01 10.52
N ALA A 72 6.95 -3.10 9.18
CA ALA A 72 5.82 -3.17 8.27
C ALA A 72 5.03 -4.48 8.44
N ALA A 73 5.73 -5.61 8.64
CA ALA A 73 5.11 -6.91 8.90
C ALA A 73 4.30 -6.94 10.20
N ALA A 74 4.87 -6.42 11.30
CA ALA A 74 4.17 -6.34 12.58
C ALA A 74 2.89 -5.49 12.49
N ILE A 75 2.92 -4.38 11.74
CA ILE A 75 1.73 -3.54 11.53
C ILE A 75 0.64 -4.26 10.74
N ARG A 76 1.01 -5.07 9.75
CA ARG A 76 0.05 -5.84 8.97
C ARG A 76 -0.73 -6.83 9.84
N ASP A 77 -0.11 -7.37 10.89
CA ASP A 77 -0.79 -8.25 11.85
C ASP A 77 -1.62 -7.46 12.87
N LEU A 78 -1.14 -6.28 13.25
CA LEU A 78 -1.85 -5.32 14.11
C LEU A 78 -3.07 -4.66 13.45
N VAL A 79 -3.21 -4.63 12.13
CA VAL A 79 -4.37 -3.98 11.47
C VAL A 79 -5.57 -4.94 11.33
N LYS A 80 -5.40 -6.24 11.60
CA LYS A 80 -6.47 -7.25 11.45
C LYS A 80 -7.45 -7.34 12.63
N VAL A 81 -7.44 -6.37 13.54
CA VAL A 81 -8.10 -6.50 14.85
C VAL A 81 -9.32 -5.60 14.98
N ASP A 82 -10.27 -6.05 15.80
CA ASP A 82 -11.61 -5.47 15.99
C ASP A 82 -11.57 -3.99 16.44
N ASP A 83 -12.65 -3.26 16.17
CA ASP A 83 -12.77 -1.81 16.40
C ASP A 83 -12.41 -1.36 17.83
N ASP A 84 -12.72 -2.18 18.85
CA ASP A 84 -12.38 -1.90 20.26
C ASP A 84 -10.87 -1.79 20.52
N LYS A 85 -10.06 -2.27 19.57
CA LYS A 85 -8.60 -2.25 19.65
C LYS A 85 -7.99 -1.16 18.77
N LEU A 86 -8.78 -0.37 18.04
CA LEU A 86 -8.24 0.69 17.15
C LEU A 86 -7.34 1.67 17.88
N GLN A 87 -7.76 2.18 19.04
CA GLN A 87 -6.96 3.14 19.80
C GLN A 87 -5.63 2.56 20.33
N PRO A 88 -5.61 1.40 21.01
CA PRO A 88 -4.34 0.81 21.44
C PRO A 88 -3.43 0.44 20.26
N LEU A 89 -4.00 0.02 19.12
CA LEU A 89 -3.24 -0.23 17.90
C LEU A 89 -2.59 1.04 17.34
N LEU A 90 -3.30 2.18 17.33
CA LEU A 90 -2.74 3.46 16.92
C LEU A 90 -1.60 3.89 17.83
N ASP A 91 -1.74 3.70 19.14
CA ASP A 91 -0.71 4.02 20.12
C ASP A 91 0.54 3.13 19.93
N GLU A 92 0.35 1.85 19.63
CA GLU A 92 1.41 0.91 19.30
C GLU A 92 2.14 1.30 18.01
N ILE A 93 1.41 1.62 16.94
CA ILE A 93 1.99 2.11 15.67
C ILE A 93 2.81 3.38 15.89
N GLN A 94 2.30 4.33 16.69
CA GLN A 94 3.03 5.56 17.02
C GLN A 94 4.29 5.28 17.83
N THR A 95 4.23 4.29 18.73
CA THR A 95 5.36 3.87 19.55
C THR A 95 6.44 3.21 18.70
N MET A 96 6.06 2.26 17.84
CA MET A 96 6.97 1.63 16.88
C MET A 96 7.68 2.67 16.00
N ARG A 97 6.98 3.71 15.55
CA ARG A 97 7.58 4.81 14.77
C ARG A 97 8.66 5.55 15.56
N LYS A 98 8.43 5.86 16.85
CA LYS A 98 9.42 6.57 17.69
C LYS A 98 10.74 5.79 17.83
N PHE A 99 10.68 4.46 17.83
CA PHE A 99 11.85 3.60 17.97
C PHE A 99 12.62 3.34 16.67
N GLN A 100 12.14 3.88 15.54
CA GLN A 100 12.82 3.78 14.23
C GLN A 100 13.54 5.09 13.85
N SER A 101 13.37 6.18 14.62
CA SER A 101 14.10 7.44 14.45
C SER A 101 15.47 7.43 15.13
#